data_AF-A0A963SGJ2-F1
#
_entry.id   AF-A0A963SGJ2-F1
#
_cell.length_a   1.000
_cell.length_b   1.000
_cell.length_c   1.000
_cell.angle_alpha   90.00
_cell.angle_beta   90.00
_cell.angle_gamma   90.00
#
_symmetry.space_group_name_H-M   'P 1'
#
loop_
_entity.id
_entity.type
_entity.pdbx_description
1 polymer ?
#
loop_
_entity_poly.entity_id
_entity_poly.type
_entity_poly.pdbx_seq_one_letter_code
_entity_poly.pdbx_strand_id
1 'polypeptide(L)'
;MRRLLLIFAALSVIGLSVWLLARPGDAPLFGNGRPDAYSREAFDNWVTTDPERHQEFEAFTEFLAAHEVGNVVPAWQLMRTDANRFKDCERPAFLLPPREDWPNIVPVLALVRDHIVPEIGAVEVQSSYRTGDFNECIGGANQSRHLTFSAVDLTPVEDMANPDLFRSLCAVQRDLGQDSDFGLGAYFDPAKPGKGNGRFHVDVSGYRSWGYSQHADSSGCRVFTRG
;
A
#
# COMPACT_ATOMS: atom_id res chain seq x y z
N MET A 1 -8.91 -8.64 48.60
CA MET A 1 -8.68 -9.32 47.30
C MET A 1 -9.68 -8.94 46.19
N ARG A 2 -10.80 -8.24 46.47
CA ARG A 2 -11.79 -7.85 45.43
C ARG A 2 -11.51 -6.53 44.68
N ARG A 3 -10.56 -5.71 45.13
CA ARG A 3 -10.25 -4.40 44.50
C ARG A 3 -9.17 -4.46 43.42
N LEU A 4 -8.33 -5.51 43.38
CA LEU A 4 -7.31 -5.66 42.33
C LEU A 4 -7.85 -6.22 41.00
N LEU A 5 -8.91 -7.03 41.02
CA LEU A 5 -9.50 -7.59 39.79
C LEU A 5 -10.23 -6.54 38.93
N LEU A 6 -10.74 -5.47 39.51
CA LEU A 6 -11.45 -4.42 38.78
C LEU A 6 -10.51 -3.50 37.97
N ILE A 7 -9.26 -3.36 38.40
CA ILE A 7 -8.26 -2.50 37.74
C ILE A 7 -7.72 -3.19 36.47
N PHE A 8 -7.51 -4.50 36.50
CA PHE A 8 -7.10 -5.27 35.32
C PHE A 8 -8.20 -5.30 34.25
N ALA A 9 -9.46 -5.51 34.63
CA ALA A 9 -10.57 -5.48 33.68
C ALA A 9 -10.72 -4.10 32.99
N ALA A 10 -10.51 -3.01 33.72
CA ALA A 10 -10.56 -1.66 33.15
C ALA A 10 -9.40 -1.37 32.19
N LEU A 11 -8.17 -1.82 32.51
CA LEU A 11 -7.00 -1.67 31.63
C LEU A 11 -7.12 -2.52 30.35
N SER A 12 -7.71 -3.72 30.43
CA SER A 12 -7.97 -4.56 29.26
C SER A 12 -9.02 -3.96 28.34
N VAL A 13 -10.09 -3.35 28.89
CA VAL A 13 -11.13 -2.67 28.10
C VAL A 13 -10.59 -1.38 27.47
N ILE A 14 -9.71 -0.64 28.15
CA ILE A 14 -9.04 0.56 27.61
C ILE A 14 -8.03 0.19 26.52
N GLY A 15 -7.24 -0.88 26.69
CA GLY A 15 -6.32 -1.38 25.66
C GLY A 15 -7.04 -1.86 24.39
N LEU A 16 -8.20 -2.50 24.54
CA LEU A 16 -9.05 -2.93 23.41
C LEU A 16 -9.74 -1.74 22.72
N SER A 17 -10.11 -0.70 23.47
CA SER A 17 -10.77 0.49 22.92
C SER A 17 -9.81 1.47 22.25
N VAL A 18 -8.55 1.56 22.67
CA VAL A 18 -7.51 2.32 21.94
C VAL A 18 -7.15 1.62 20.62
N TRP A 19 -7.10 0.28 20.58
CA TRP A 19 -6.96 -0.48 19.33
C TRP A 19 -8.14 -0.30 18.36
N LEU A 20 -9.35 -0.04 18.88
CA LEU A 20 -10.55 0.21 18.07
C LEU A 20 -10.64 1.66 17.53
N LEU A 21 -9.91 2.61 18.11
CA LEU A 21 -10.01 4.05 17.81
C LEU A 21 -8.90 4.59 16.91
N ALA A 22 -7.86 3.81 16.63
CA ALA A 22 -6.91 4.08 15.56
C ALA A 22 -6.91 2.86 14.63
N ARG A 23 -7.99 2.70 13.85
CA ARG A 23 -8.02 1.66 12.81
C ARG A 23 -7.02 2.07 11.73
N PRO A 24 -6.07 1.20 11.36
CA PRO A 24 -5.19 1.46 10.23
C PRO A 24 -6.02 1.83 8.99
N GLY A 25 -5.81 3.01 8.42
CA GLY A 25 -6.50 3.50 7.23
C GLY A 25 -7.48 4.67 7.40
N ASP A 26 -7.60 5.22 8.62
CA ASP A 26 -8.32 6.49 8.86
C ASP A 26 -7.42 7.74 8.71
N ALA A 27 -6.13 7.55 8.38
CA ALA A 27 -5.22 8.65 8.10
C ALA A 27 -5.70 9.42 6.85
N PRO A 28 -5.81 10.76 6.90
CA PRO A 28 -6.11 11.55 5.72
C PRO A 28 -5.05 11.31 4.65
N LEU A 29 -5.47 10.79 3.50
CA LEU A 29 -4.57 10.62 2.38
C LEU A 29 -4.20 12.01 1.84
N PHE A 30 -2.93 12.37 1.96
CA PHE A 30 -2.45 13.68 1.52
C PHE A 30 -2.46 13.77 -0.02
N GLY A 31 -3.44 14.49 -0.55
CA GLY A 31 -3.56 14.92 -1.94
C GLY A 31 -4.37 16.21 -2.03
N ASN A 32 -4.12 17.06 -3.03
CA ASN A 32 -4.79 18.37 -3.21
C ASN A 32 -6.25 18.23 -3.72
N GLY A 33 -7.08 17.44 -3.05
CA GLY A 33 -8.51 17.26 -3.34
C GLY A 33 -9.12 16.12 -2.51
N ARG A 34 -10.38 16.31 -2.06
CA ARG A 34 -11.25 15.38 -1.30
C ARG A 34 -10.52 14.14 -0.70
N PRO A 35 -9.77 14.31 0.40
CA PRO A 35 -9.08 13.20 1.10
C PRO A 35 -10.04 12.08 1.53
N ASP A 36 -11.30 12.47 1.76
CA ASP A 36 -12.43 11.61 2.09
C ASP A 36 -12.82 10.64 0.96
N ALA A 37 -12.53 10.96 -0.31
CA ALA A 37 -12.94 10.12 -1.45
C ALA A 37 -12.32 8.71 -1.46
N TYR A 38 -11.17 8.53 -0.79
CA TYR A 38 -10.45 7.26 -0.66
C TYR A 38 -10.44 6.73 0.78
N SER A 39 -11.28 7.32 1.64
CA SER A 39 -11.43 6.92 3.03
C SER A 39 -12.16 5.58 3.18
N ARG A 40 -12.09 5.02 4.38
CA ARG A 40 -12.87 3.84 4.75
C ARG A 40 -14.37 4.08 4.59
N GLU A 41 -14.87 5.24 4.99
CA GLU A 41 -16.30 5.59 4.87
C GLU A 41 -16.75 5.63 3.41
N ALA A 42 -15.95 6.25 2.53
CA ALA A 42 -16.23 6.26 1.10
C ALA A 42 -16.20 4.84 0.51
N PHE A 43 -15.29 3.99 0.96
CA PHE A 43 -15.26 2.58 0.58
C PHE A 43 -16.53 1.85 1.04
N ASP A 44 -16.95 2.01 2.29
CA ASP A 44 -18.12 1.33 2.84
C ASP A 44 -19.40 1.73 2.07
N ASN A 45 -19.57 3.02 1.75
CA ASN A 45 -20.66 3.48 0.90
C ASN A 45 -20.54 2.94 -0.53
N TRP A 46 -19.32 2.94 -1.09
CA TRP A 46 -19.07 2.38 -2.41
C TRP A 46 -19.46 0.90 -2.44
N VAL A 47 -18.88 0.04 -1.61
CA VAL A 47 -19.10 -1.41 -1.68
C VAL A 47 -20.55 -1.81 -1.42
N THR A 48 -21.25 -1.13 -0.51
CA THR A 48 -22.63 -1.50 -0.10
C THR A 48 -23.73 -1.03 -1.06
N THR A 49 -23.44 -0.07 -1.95
CA THR A 49 -24.44 0.42 -2.92
C THR A 49 -24.74 -0.56 -4.06
N ASP A 50 -23.96 -1.64 -4.19
CA ASP A 50 -24.19 -2.70 -5.17
C ASP A 50 -23.97 -4.08 -4.50
N PRO A 51 -25.02 -4.92 -4.38
CA PRO A 51 -24.91 -6.25 -3.79
C PRO A 51 -23.92 -7.19 -4.48
N GLU A 52 -23.77 -7.11 -5.81
CA GLU A 52 -22.83 -7.98 -6.54
C GLU A 52 -21.39 -7.61 -6.22
N ARG A 53 -21.08 -6.31 -6.21
CA ARG A 53 -19.78 -5.79 -5.76
C ARG A 53 -19.49 -6.15 -4.30
N HIS A 54 -20.49 -6.13 -3.42
CA HIS A 54 -20.31 -6.55 -2.04
C HIS A 54 -19.91 -8.02 -1.93
N GLN A 55 -20.64 -8.91 -2.61
CA GLN A 55 -20.32 -10.33 -2.67
C GLN A 55 -18.94 -10.60 -3.30
N GLU A 56 -18.59 -9.85 -4.34
CA GLU A 56 -17.29 -9.95 -5.00
C GLU A 56 -16.14 -9.55 -4.07
N PHE A 57 -16.34 -8.48 -3.28
CA PHE A 57 -15.38 -8.07 -2.26
C PHE A 57 -15.27 -9.10 -1.13
N GLU A 58 -16.37 -9.69 -0.67
CA GLU A 58 -16.32 -10.78 0.32
C GLU A 58 -15.51 -11.97 -0.22
N ALA A 59 -15.77 -12.41 -1.45
CA ALA A 59 -14.99 -13.47 -2.11
C ALA A 59 -13.50 -13.12 -2.23
N PHE A 60 -13.18 -11.86 -2.53
CA PHE A 60 -11.80 -11.38 -2.53
C PHE A 60 -11.16 -11.46 -1.13
N THR A 61 -11.87 -11.10 -0.07
CA THR A 61 -11.34 -11.21 1.30
C THR A 61 -11.12 -12.66 1.74
N GLU A 62 -12.01 -13.57 1.35
CA GLU A 62 -11.85 -15.01 1.58
C GLU A 62 -10.63 -15.56 0.82
N PHE A 63 -10.45 -15.13 -0.43
CA PHE A 63 -9.27 -15.46 -1.23
C PHE A 63 -7.97 -15.05 -0.53
N LEU A 64 -7.88 -13.81 -0.04
CA LEU A 64 -6.69 -13.34 0.69
C LEU A 64 -6.46 -14.13 1.98
N ALA A 65 -7.53 -14.49 2.70
CA ALA A 65 -7.44 -15.28 3.92
C ALA A 65 -6.95 -16.71 3.63
N ALA A 66 -7.46 -17.35 2.56
CA ALA A 66 -7.04 -18.67 2.12
C ALA A 66 -5.56 -18.74 1.69
N HIS A 67 -5.00 -17.61 1.26
CA HIS A 67 -3.57 -17.46 0.94
C HIS A 67 -2.73 -16.84 2.06
N GLU A 68 -3.28 -16.73 3.28
CA GLU A 68 -2.57 -16.25 4.48
C GLU A 68 -2.01 -14.82 4.35
N VAL A 69 -2.61 -14.00 3.47
CA VAL A 69 -2.23 -12.60 3.21
C VAL A 69 -3.34 -11.58 3.54
N GLY A 70 -4.46 -12.03 4.10
CA GLY A 70 -5.61 -11.16 4.45
C GLY A 70 -5.38 -10.16 5.57
N ASN A 71 -4.31 -10.31 6.36
CA ASN A 71 -4.01 -9.46 7.52
C ASN A 71 -2.77 -8.56 7.33
N VAL A 72 -2.23 -8.48 6.10
CA VAL A 72 -1.03 -7.68 5.80
C VAL A 72 -1.37 -6.19 5.76
N VAL A 73 -2.47 -5.86 5.09
CA VAL A 73 -3.08 -4.52 5.01
C VAL A 73 -4.59 -4.69 5.05
N PRO A 74 -5.37 -3.67 5.45
CA PRO A 74 -6.82 -3.74 5.35
C PRO A 74 -7.26 -3.98 3.90
N ALA A 75 -7.97 -5.08 3.64
CA ALA A 75 -8.31 -5.52 2.27
C ALA A 75 -9.03 -4.45 1.42
N TRP A 76 -9.82 -3.59 2.05
CA TRP A 76 -10.49 -2.48 1.37
C TRP A 76 -9.52 -1.47 0.73
N GLN A 77 -8.31 -1.30 1.29
CA GLN A 77 -7.32 -0.39 0.73
C GLN A 77 -6.74 -0.93 -0.59
N LEU A 78 -6.77 -2.26 -0.80
CA LEU A 78 -6.40 -2.88 -2.09
C LEU A 78 -7.43 -2.61 -3.19
N MET A 79 -8.53 -1.92 -2.88
CA MET A 79 -9.48 -1.45 -3.89
C MET A 79 -9.14 -0.03 -4.34
N ARG A 80 -8.26 0.70 -3.64
CA ARG A 80 -7.89 2.08 -4.01
C ARG A 80 -7.20 2.10 -5.37
N THR A 81 -7.78 2.85 -6.31
CA THR A 81 -7.22 3.02 -7.66
C THR A 81 -5.93 3.83 -7.61
N ASP A 82 -6.00 5.04 -7.04
CA ASP A 82 -4.84 5.86 -6.67
C ASP A 82 -5.33 7.02 -5.80
N ALA A 83 -4.91 7.04 -4.54
CA ALA A 83 -5.21 8.07 -3.56
C ALA A 83 -4.54 9.42 -3.84
N ASN A 84 -3.59 9.47 -4.78
CA ASN A 84 -2.83 10.68 -5.06
C ASN A 84 -3.30 11.35 -6.35
N ARG A 85 -3.55 12.66 -6.29
CA ARG A 85 -4.03 13.46 -7.40
C ARG A 85 -2.96 14.46 -7.82
N PHE A 86 -2.21 14.11 -8.86
CA PHE A 86 -1.31 15.05 -9.56
C PHE A 86 -1.82 15.43 -10.95
N LYS A 87 -2.83 14.74 -11.49
CA LYS A 87 -3.40 14.97 -12.82
C LYS A 87 -4.92 14.87 -12.76
N ASP A 88 -5.60 15.73 -13.53
CA ASP A 88 -7.05 15.74 -13.70
C ASP A 88 -7.50 14.55 -14.58
N CYS A 89 -7.40 13.35 -14.01
CA CYS A 89 -7.86 12.10 -14.60
C CYS A 89 -9.09 11.64 -13.82
N GLU A 90 -10.27 11.72 -14.46
CA GLU A 90 -11.49 11.16 -13.89
C GLU A 90 -11.35 9.64 -13.76
N ARG A 91 -11.67 9.13 -12.58
CA ARG A 91 -11.60 7.70 -12.25
C ARG A 91 -12.46 7.38 -11.04
N PRO A 92 -12.97 6.15 -10.92
CA PRO A 92 -13.53 5.69 -9.67
C PRO A 92 -12.45 5.68 -8.57
N ALA A 93 -12.84 6.02 -7.35
CA ALA A 93 -11.92 5.98 -6.21
C ALA A 93 -11.51 4.54 -5.86
N PHE A 94 -12.43 3.60 -6.08
CA PHE A 94 -12.25 2.18 -5.80
C PHE A 94 -12.60 1.32 -7.00
N LEU A 95 -11.86 0.24 -7.19
CA LEU A 95 -12.10 -0.81 -8.19
C LEU A 95 -11.80 -2.18 -7.59
N LEU A 96 -12.58 -3.17 -7.97
CA LEU A 96 -12.23 -4.57 -7.80
C LEU A 96 -11.33 -5.00 -8.97
N PRO A 97 -10.18 -5.64 -8.71
CA PRO A 97 -9.39 -6.27 -9.77
C PRO A 97 -10.14 -7.47 -10.35
N PRO A 98 -9.92 -7.80 -11.64
CA PRO A 98 -10.43 -9.03 -12.24
C PRO A 98 -10.00 -10.27 -11.44
N ARG A 99 -10.88 -11.28 -11.30
CA ARG A 99 -10.61 -12.49 -10.50
C ARG A 99 -9.36 -13.23 -10.96
N GLU A 100 -9.12 -13.25 -12.27
CA GLU A 100 -7.94 -13.87 -12.88
C GLU A 100 -6.62 -13.26 -12.41
N ASP A 101 -6.63 -11.99 -11.95
CA ASP A 101 -5.45 -11.28 -11.51
C ASP A 101 -5.23 -11.38 -9.99
N TRP A 102 -6.20 -11.87 -9.21
CA TRP A 102 -6.06 -11.99 -7.75
C TRP A 102 -4.81 -12.76 -7.29
N PRO A 103 -4.41 -13.87 -7.93
CA PRO A 103 -3.17 -14.58 -7.57
C PRO A 103 -1.91 -13.71 -7.63
N ASN A 104 -1.89 -12.66 -8.46
CA ASN A 104 -0.71 -11.82 -8.66
C ASN A 104 -0.37 -10.96 -7.44
N ILE A 105 -1.34 -10.65 -6.57
CA ILE A 105 -1.11 -9.82 -5.37
C ILE A 105 -0.52 -10.63 -4.21
N VAL A 106 -0.72 -11.95 -4.21
CA VAL A 106 -0.30 -12.83 -3.10
C VAL A 106 1.20 -12.73 -2.81
N PRO A 107 2.12 -12.89 -3.79
CA PRO A 107 3.55 -12.76 -3.51
C PRO A 107 3.94 -11.34 -3.08
N VAL A 108 3.25 -10.32 -3.59
CA VAL A 108 3.48 -8.92 -3.20
C VAL A 108 3.15 -8.71 -1.72
N LEU A 109 1.98 -9.18 -1.26
CA LEU A 109 1.59 -9.07 0.14
C LEU A 109 2.45 -9.93 1.07
N ALA A 110 2.90 -11.12 0.61
CA ALA A 110 3.84 -11.93 1.37
C ALA A 110 5.18 -11.20 1.56
N LEU A 111 5.74 -10.60 0.50
CA LEU A 111 6.95 -9.79 0.58
C LEU A 111 6.76 -8.60 1.52
N VAL A 112 5.61 -7.91 1.45
CA VAL A 112 5.29 -6.80 2.34
C VAL A 112 5.27 -7.26 3.80
N ARG A 113 4.58 -8.37 4.09
CA ARG A 113 4.45 -8.97 5.43
C ARG A 113 5.82 -9.37 6.01
N ASP A 114 6.61 -10.07 5.21
CA ASP A 114 7.80 -10.79 5.70
C ASP A 114 9.06 -9.94 5.69
N HIS A 115 9.11 -8.89 4.85
CA HIS A 115 10.34 -8.16 4.59
C HIS A 115 10.23 -6.64 4.64
N ILE A 116 9.05 -6.06 4.38
CA ILE A 116 8.89 -4.59 4.42
C ILE A 116 8.40 -4.14 5.80
N VAL A 117 7.29 -4.70 6.28
CA VAL A 117 6.71 -4.33 7.57
C VAL A 117 7.69 -4.49 8.75
N PRO A 118 8.51 -5.55 8.82
CA PRO A 118 9.52 -5.67 9.89
C PRO A 118 10.56 -4.54 9.92
N GLU A 119 10.84 -3.92 8.76
CA GLU A 119 11.89 -2.91 8.62
C GLU A 119 11.38 -1.48 8.80
N ILE A 120 10.16 -1.20 8.34
CA ILE A 120 9.63 0.18 8.28
C ILE A 120 8.32 0.38 9.05
N GLY A 121 7.82 -0.69 9.69
CA GLY A 121 6.54 -0.67 10.39
C GLY A 121 5.32 -0.86 9.48
N ALA A 122 4.13 -0.60 10.03
CA ALA A 122 2.88 -0.75 9.31
C ALA A 122 2.81 0.20 8.10
N VAL A 123 2.12 -0.25 7.05
CA VAL A 123 1.98 0.47 5.78
C VAL A 123 0.52 0.68 5.41
N GLU A 124 0.26 1.69 4.61
CA GLU A 124 -1.04 2.01 4.04
C GLU A 124 -0.99 1.94 2.51
N VAL A 125 -1.95 1.26 1.89
CA VAL A 125 -2.04 1.16 0.42
C VAL A 125 -2.60 2.46 -0.16
N GLN A 126 -1.81 3.10 -1.01
CA GLN A 126 -2.17 4.31 -1.74
C GLN A 126 -2.73 3.99 -3.13
N SER A 127 -2.29 2.91 -3.76
CA SER A 127 -2.73 2.50 -5.11
C SER A 127 -2.45 1.01 -5.30
N SER A 128 -3.29 0.35 -6.11
CA SER A 128 -3.19 -1.09 -6.36
C SER A 128 -3.59 -1.42 -7.81
N TYR A 129 -4.80 -1.91 -8.08
CA TYR A 129 -5.24 -2.15 -9.46
C TYR A 129 -5.53 -0.84 -10.21
N ARG A 130 -5.15 -0.80 -11.50
CA ARG A 130 -5.48 0.29 -12.42
C ARG A 130 -6.01 -0.26 -13.72
N THR A 131 -7.04 0.36 -14.26
CA THR A 131 -7.49 0.12 -15.64
C THR A 131 -6.51 0.73 -16.64
N GLY A 132 -6.54 0.25 -17.88
CA GLY A 132 -5.64 0.72 -18.94
C GLY A 132 -5.78 2.21 -19.24
N ASP A 133 -7.02 2.69 -19.38
CA ASP A 133 -7.38 4.09 -19.61
C ASP A 133 -6.91 5.00 -18.46
N PHE A 134 -7.08 4.56 -17.22
CA PHE A 134 -6.62 5.31 -16.07
C PHE A 134 -5.08 5.39 -16.04
N ASN A 135 -4.40 4.25 -16.24
CA ASN A 135 -2.94 4.19 -16.25
C ASN A 135 -2.36 5.09 -17.36
N GLU A 136 -2.94 5.08 -18.55
CA GLU A 136 -2.54 5.98 -19.65
C GLU A 136 -2.73 7.45 -19.27
N CYS A 137 -3.88 7.82 -18.72
CA CYS A 137 -4.17 9.21 -18.35
C CYS A 137 -3.15 9.78 -17.35
N ILE A 138 -2.74 8.99 -16.35
CA ILE A 138 -1.72 9.44 -15.39
C ILE A 138 -0.31 9.40 -15.96
N GLY A 139 -0.13 8.92 -17.19
CA GLY A 139 1.18 8.73 -17.82
C GLY A 139 1.96 7.57 -17.20
N GLY A 140 1.25 6.55 -16.72
CA GLY A 140 1.85 5.31 -16.24
C GLY A 140 2.50 4.53 -17.37
N ALA A 141 3.47 3.68 -17.04
CA ALA A 141 4.15 2.85 -18.02
C ALA A 141 3.17 1.86 -18.70
N ASN A 142 3.38 1.58 -19.99
CA ASN A 142 2.59 0.59 -20.74
C ASN A 142 2.65 -0.82 -20.13
N GLN A 143 3.75 -1.14 -19.45
CA GLN A 143 3.96 -2.41 -18.74
C GLN A 143 3.82 -2.26 -17.22
N SER A 144 3.01 -1.30 -16.78
CA SER A 144 2.74 -1.06 -15.35
C SER A 144 2.17 -2.32 -14.69
N ARG A 145 2.74 -2.68 -13.53
CA ARG A 145 2.31 -3.85 -12.75
C ARG A 145 0.96 -3.68 -12.07
N HIS A 146 0.51 -2.43 -11.93
CA HIS A 146 -0.84 -2.12 -11.49
C HIS A 146 -1.93 -2.60 -12.47
N LEU A 147 -1.61 -2.78 -13.76
CA LEU A 147 -2.57 -3.21 -14.79
C LEU A 147 -3.02 -4.66 -14.63
N THR A 148 -2.23 -5.48 -13.93
CA THR A 148 -2.50 -6.91 -13.69
C THR A 148 -2.55 -7.23 -12.20
N PHE A 149 -2.82 -6.20 -11.38
CA PHE A 149 -2.89 -6.31 -9.92
C PHE A 149 -1.65 -6.98 -9.29
N SER A 150 -0.48 -6.74 -9.88
CA SER A 150 0.80 -7.32 -9.45
C SER A 150 1.69 -6.31 -8.71
N ALA A 151 1.11 -5.19 -8.27
CA ALA A 151 1.81 -4.16 -7.52
C ALA A 151 0.92 -3.36 -6.57
N VAL A 152 1.56 -2.79 -5.56
CA VAL A 152 0.99 -1.80 -4.65
C VAL A 152 1.91 -0.59 -4.54
N ASP A 153 1.30 0.59 -4.43
CA ASP A 153 2.00 1.75 -3.91
C ASP A 153 1.60 1.95 -2.46
N LEU A 154 2.59 2.18 -1.60
CA LEU A 154 2.45 2.18 -0.15
C LEU A 154 3.03 3.46 0.45
N THR A 155 2.58 3.81 1.65
CA THR A 155 3.25 4.76 2.56
C THR A 155 3.37 4.14 3.94
N PRO A 156 4.41 4.46 4.73
CA PRO A 156 4.42 4.12 6.15
C PRO A 156 3.23 4.76 6.88
N VAL A 157 2.69 4.07 7.89
CA VAL A 157 1.67 4.63 8.80
C VAL A 157 2.30 5.61 9.78
N GLU A 158 3.50 5.30 10.27
CA GLU A 158 4.28 6.19 11.12
C GLU A 158 5.20 7.06 10.26
N ASP A 159 5.27 8.36 10.57
CA ASP A 159 6.12 9.29 9.83
C ASP A 159 7.58 8.86 9.86
N MET A 160 8.13 8.57 8.68
CA MET A 160 9.53 8.23 8.48
C MET A 160 10.14 9.16 7.44
N ALA A 161 11.30 9.75 7.74
CA ALA A 161 11.97 10.63 6.78
C ALA A 161 12.34 9.83 5.53
N ASN A 162 12.05 10.37 4.33
CA ASN A 162 12.29 9.69 3.05
C ASN A 162 13.71 9.07 2.94
N PRO A 163 14.80 9.74 3.35
CA PRO A 163 16.13 9.13 3.28
C PRO A 163 16.29 7.86 4.12
N ASP A 164 15.67 7.79 5.30
CA ASP A 164 15.78 6.64 6.19
C ASP A 164 14.86 5.51 5.73
N LEU A 165 13.65 5.85 5.27
CA LEU A 165 12.71 4.93 4.64
C LEU A 165 13.36 4.22 3.45
N PHE A 166 13.88 4.98 2.49
CA PHE A 166 14.47 4.41 1.28
C PHE A 166 15.81 3.73 1.55
N ARG A 167 16.58 4.13 2.57
CA ARG A 167 17.77 3.35 2.97
C ARG A 167 17.38 1.95 3.43
N SER A 168 16.33 1.83 4.23
CA SER A 168 15.83 0.54 4.74
C SER A 168 15.27 -0.32 3.61
N LEU A 169 14.38 0.24 2.78
CA LEU A 169 13.80 -0.48 1.63
C LEU A 169 14.86 -0.94 0.63
N CYS A 170 15.88 -0.12 0.36
CA CYS A 170 16.95 -0.50 -0.55
C CYS A 170 17.88 -1.57 0.03
N ALA A 171 18.03 -1.67 1.36
CA ALA A 171 18.73 -2.79 1.99
C ALA A 171 17.96 -4.10 1.74
N VAL A 172 16.65 -4.11 1.99
CA VAL A 172 15.78 -5.26 1.69
C VAL A 172 15.87 -5.67 0.22
N GLN A 173 15.77 -4.68 -0.69
CA GLN A 173 15.81 -4.94 -2.13
C GLN A 173 17.16 -5.50 -2.57
N ARG A 174 18.27 -5.01 -2.04
CA ARG A 174 19.61 -5.55 -2.31
C ARG A 174 19.75 -7.00 -1.84
N ASP A 175 19.23 -7.30 -0.65
CA ASP A 175 19.50 -8.57 0.03
C ASP A 175 18.59 -9.70 -0.48
N LEU A 176 17.35 -9.40 -0.87
CA LEU A 176 16.36 -10.40 -1.29
C LEU A 176 15.93 -10.29 -2.75
N GLY A 177 16.25 -9.19 -3.43
CA GLY A 177 15.56 -8.85 -4.67
C GLY A 177 15.86 -9.79 -5.84
N GLN A 178 17.03 -10.44 -5.87
CA GLN A 178 17.34 -11.46 -6.87
C GLN A 178 16.52 -12.74 -6.70
N ASP A 179 16.31 -13.17 -5.45
CA ASP A 179 15.63 -14.43 -5.14
C ASP A 179 14.10 -14.28 -5.16
N SER A 180 13.60 -13.05 -4.97
CA SER A 180 12.18 -12.74 -4.84
C SER A 180 11.62 -11.92 -6.00
N ASP A 181 12.42 -11.64 -7.04
CA ASP A 181 12.00 -10.78 -8.15
C ASP A 181 11.44 -9.41 -7.69
N PHE A 182 11.99 -8.87 -6.60
CA PHE A 182 11.49 -7.65 -5.96
C PHE A 182 11.78 -6.41 -6.81
N GLY A 183 10.70 -5.81 -7.31
CA GLY A 183 10.67 -4.47 -7.90
C GLY A 183 10.39 -3.40 -6.84
N LEU A 184 11.29 -2.42 -6.71
CA LEU A 184 11.15 -1.29 -5.79
C LEU A 184 11.18 0.05 -6.52
N GLY A 185 10.16 0.88 -6.32
CA GLY A 185 10.10 2.23 -6.87
C GLY A 185 10.06 3.32 -5.82
N ALA A 186 10.69 4.45 -6.10
CA ALA A 186 10.66 5.63 -5.24
C ALA A 186 9.96 6.81 -5.93
N TYR A 187 8.88 7.34 -5.34
CA TYR A 187 8.23 8.59 -5.80
C TYR A 187 8.89 9.84 -5.20
N PHE A 188 10.15 9.72 -4.82
CA PHE A 188 10.93 10.69 -4.05
C PHE A 188 12.25 11.00 -4.78
N ASP A 189 12.64 12.28 -4.77
CA ASP A 189 13.90 12.77 -5.34
C ASP A 189 14.98 12.91 -4.25
N PRO A 190 16.04 12.07 -4.26
CA PRO A 190 17.15 12.15 -3.30
C PRO A 190 17.83 13.52 -3.23
N ALA A 191 17.77 14.34 -4.29
CA ALA A 191 18.30 15.70 -4.30
C ALA A 191 17.41 16.70 -3.52
N LYS A 192 16.18 16.30 -3.14
CA LYS A 192 15.20 17.12 -2.40
C LYS A 192 14.64 16.33 -1.20
N PRO A 193 15.47 15.96 -0.20
CA PRO A 193 15.11 15.03 0.87
C PRO A 193 13.88 15.38 1.70
N GLY A 194 13.55 16.66 1.83
CA GLY A 194 12.35 17.14 2.52
C GLY A 194 11.08 17.22 1.67
N LYS A 195 11.07 16.68 0.45
CA LYS A 195 9.89 16.64 -0.45
C LYS A 195 9.45 15.19 -0.65
N GLY A 196 8.15 14.98 -0.91
CA GLY A 196 7.56 13.65 -1.02
C GLY A 196 6.92 13.19 0.29
N ASN A 197 5.97 12.26 0.20
CA ASN A 197 5.13 11.79 1.30
C ASN A 197 5.44 10.36 1.75
N GLY A 198 6.67 9.87 1.52
CA GLY A 198 7.02 8.49 1.84
C GLY A 198 6.41 7.45 0.90
N ARG A 199 5.83 7.83 -0.24
CA ARG A 199 5.24 6.86 -1.17
C ARG A 199 6.32 6.06 -1.90
N PHE A 200 6.17 4.74 -1.90
CA PHE A 200 7.02 3.79 -2.62
C PHE A 200 6.18 2.72 -3.33
N HIS A 201 6.76 2.08 -4.33
CA HIS A 201 6.15 1.03 -5.13
C HIS A 201 6.75 -0.32 -4.79
N VAL A 202 5.92 -1.36 -4.72
CA VAL A 202 6.32 -2.75 -4.50
C VAL A 202 5.65 -3.66 -5.51
N ASP A 203 6.45 -4.51 -6.15
CA ASP A 203 5.98 -5.59 -7.00
C ASP A 203 6.92 -6.80 -6.93
N VAL A 204 6.43 -7.98 -7.34
CA VAL A 204 7.20 -9.24 -7.38
C VAL A 204 7.18 -9.77 -8.81
N SER A 205 7.81 -9.03 -9.73
CA SER A 205 7.80 -9.33 -11.18
C SER A 205 9.13 -9.06 -11.89
N GLY A 206 10.19 -8.84 -11.13
CA GLY A 206 11.57 -8.80 -11.60
C GLY A 206 12.45 -7.91 -10.72
N TYR A 207 13.67 -8.35 -10.44
CA TYR A 207 14.67 -7.61 -9.66
C TYR A 207 15.04 -6.27 -10.33
N ARG A 208 14.37 -5.19 -9.94
CA ARG A 208 14.58 -3.86 -10.51
C ARG A 208 14.32 -2.76 -9.51
N SER A 209 14.91 -1.59 -9.75
CA SER A 209 14.51 -0.39 -9.04
C SER A 209 14.52 0.85 -9.93
N TRP A 210 13.66 1.81 -9.59
CA TRP A 210 13.49 3.08 -10.28
C TRP A 210 13.21 4.20 -9.27
N GLY A 211 13.42 5.46 -9.65
CA GLY A 211 13.23 6.60 -8.74
C GLY A 211 12.33 7.69 -9.29
N TYR A 212 12.52 8.92 -8.84
CA TYR A 212 11.62 10.05 -9.12
C TYR A 212 11.31 10.28 -10.61
N SER A 213 12.26 9.99 -11.52
CA SER A 213 12.05 10.10 -12.97
C SER A 213 11.24 8.95 -13.57
N GLN A 214 10.80 7.98 -12.75
CA GLN A 214 10.17 6.71 -13.15
C GLN A 214 11.08 5.82 -14.02
N HIS A 215 12.38 6.03 -13.91
CA HIS A 215 13.39 5.29 -14.64
C HIS A 215 14.48 4.77 -13.69
N ALA A 216 15.22 3.75 -14.15
CA ALA A 216 16.21 3.06 -13.33
C ALA A 216 17.43 3.92 -13.00
N ASP A 217 17.72 4.95 -13.79
CA ASP A 217 18.84 5.89 -13.61
C ASP A 217 18.65 6.80 -12.39
N SER A 218 17.40 7.10 -12.01
CA SER A 218 17.07 7.86 -10.80
C SER A 218 16.83 7.01 -9.56
N SER A 219 17.03 5.68 -9.64
CA SER A 219 16.79 4.78 -8.50
C SER A 219 17.53 5.24 -7.24
N GLY A 220 16.78 5.45 -6.16
CA GLY A 220 17.33 5.78 -4.85
C GLY A 220 18.27 4.70 -4.33
N CYS A 221 18.09 3.44 -4.71
CA CYS A 221 18.95 2.35 -4.27
C CYS A 221 20.36 2.43 -4.86
N ARG A 222 20.58 3.13 -5.98
CA ARG A 222 21.94 3.44 -6.46
C ARG A 222 22.66 4.46 -5.58
N VAL A 223 21.91 5.32 -4.90
CA VAL A 223 22.43 6.32 -3.97
C VAL A 223 22.74 5.69 -2.62
N PHE A 224 21.82 4.87 -2.09
CA PHE A 224 21.92 4.28 -0.75
C PHE A 224 22.75 2.99 -0.66
N THR A 225 23.23 2.44 -1.78
CA THR A 225 24.14 1.27 -1.81
C THR A 225 25.60 1.62 -1.56
N ARG A 226 25.97 2.91 -1.50
CA ARG A 226 27.32 3.37 -1.12
C ARG A 226 27.37 3.69 0.37
N GLY A 227 27.40 2.65 1.19
CA GLY A 227 27.64 2.71 2.64
C GLY A 227 28.68 1.68 3.03
#